data_AF-A0A1I6TX13-F1
#
_entry.id   AF-A0A1I6TX13-F1
#
_cell.length_a   1.000
_cell.length_b   1.000
_cell.length_c   1.000
_cell.angle_alpha   90.00
_cell.angle_beta   90.00
_cell.angle_gamma   90.00
#
_symmetry.space_group_name_H-M   'P 1'
#
loop_
_entity.id
_entity.type
_entity.pdbx_description
1 polymer ?
#
loop_
_entity_poly.entity_id
_entity_poly.type
_entity_poly.pdbx_seq_one_letter_code
_entity_poly.pdbx_strand_id
1 'polypeptide(L)'
;MSSRKRITSALVGLVALVVLGWFGKDVVADSPTSTEVPGASQSGLQVQQLSKLPPEAGKTYQLIVKGGPFPYPGKDGSTFGNREGELPKQKSGYYKEYTVPTPGSKDRGARRLVTGSQEEVYYTGDHYESFVVVDTTG
;
A
#
# COMPACT_ATOMS: atom_id res chain seq x y z
N MET A 1 42.69 33.74 40.51
CA MET A 1 43.77 33.49 39.52
C MET A 1 43.17 33.51 38.12
N SER A 2 43.73 34.38 37.26
CA SER A 2 43.77 34.42 35.77
C SER A 2 42.58 33.88 34.95
N SER A 3 42.11 34.46 33.85
CA SER A 3 42.15 35.79 33.23
C SER A 3 41.20 35.69 32.03
N ARG A 4 40.57 36.81 31.69
CA ARG A 4 39.72 37.05 30.53
C ARG A 4 40.40 36.60 29.22
N LYS A 5 39.60 36.19 28.23
CA LYS A 5 39.68 36.69 26.85
C LYS A 5 38.42 36.30 26.07
N ARG A 6 37.57 37.31 25.86
CA ARG A 6 36.55 37.35 24.80
C ARG A 6 37.29 37.47 23.47
N ILE A 7 36.98 36.62 22.49
CA ILE A 7 37.38 36.85 21.10
C ILE A 7 36.14 36.60 20.24
N THR A 8 35.41 37.66 19.99
CA THR A 8 34.49 37.78 18.85
C THR A 8 35.25 38.53 17.75
N SER A 9 35.30 37.98 16.53
CA SER A 9 34.94 38.65 15.25
C SER A 9 35.41 37.87 14.01
N ALA A 10 34.43 37.35 13.27
CA ALA A 10 34.23 37.25 11.81
C ALA A 10 35.41 37.07 10.82
N LEU A 11 35.22 36.11 9.91
CA LEU A 11 35.56 36.28 8.49
C LEU A 11 34.55 35.49 7.63
N VAL A 12 33.71 36.25 6.92
CA VAL A 12 32.74 35.80 5.93
C VAL A 12 33.40 35.89 4.56
N GLY A 13 33.27 34.83 3.76
CA GLY A 13 33.32 34.92 2.30
C GLY A 13 34.53 34.27 1.64
N LEU A 14 34.21 33.29 0.79
CA LEU A 14 35.02 32.76 -0.33
C LEU A 14 35.90 31.53 -0.02
N VAL A 15 35.30 30.34 -0.01
CA VAL A 15 35.47 29.33 -1.07
C VAL A 15 34.20 28.46 -1.08
N ALA A 16 33.23 28.86 -1.89
CA ALA A 16 32.29 27.92 -2.47
C ALA A 16 33.06 27.05 -3.48
N LEU A 17 32.62 25.78 -3.61
CA LEU A 17 32.95 24.79 -4.65
C LEU A 17 33.90 23.65 -4.24
N VAL A 18 33.25 22.48 -4.02
CA VAL A 18 33.70 21.11 -4.39
C VAL A 18 34.66 20.50 -3.35
N VAL A 19 34.28 19.51 -2.52
CA VAL A 19 33.91 18.12 -2.85
C VAL A 19 33.18 17.55 -1.61
N LEU A 20 31.84 17.49 -1.61
CA LEU A 20 31.03 16.34 -2.05
C LEU A 20 30.61 15.41 -0.89
N GLY A 21 29.50 15.77 -0.27
CA GLY A 21 28.30 14.93 -0.40
C GLY A 21 28.30 13.58 0.30
N TRP A 22 28.63 13.52 1.60
CA TRP A 22 28.60 12.24 2.31
C TRP A 22 27.32 11.90 3.08
N PHE A 23 26.26 12.72 3.04
CA PHE A 23 24.95 12.31 3.57
C PHE A 23 23.75 12.79 2.74
N GLY A 24 23.96 12.95 1.43
CA GLY A 24 22.87 13.03 0.47
C GLY A 24 22.57 11.64 -0.09
N LYS A 25 21.57 10.97 0.47
CA LYS A 25 20.59 10.25 -0.34
C LYS A 25 19.33 10.09 0.49
N ASP A 26 18.52 11.13 0.36
CA ASP A 26 17.07 11.03 0.26
C ASP A 26 16.67 9.63 -0.19
N VAL A 27 16.13 8.86 0.76
CA VAL A 27 15.04 7.95 0.45
C VAL A 27 13.80 8.61 1.00
N VAL A 28 13.55 9.85 0.53
CA VAL A 28 12.17 10.23 0.25
C VAL A 28 11.80 9.31 -0.90
N ALA A 29 11.38 8.09 -0.55
CA ALA A 29 10.62 7.30 -1.48
C ALA A 29 9.48 8.24 -1.86
N ASP A 30 9.43 8.56 -3.15
CA ASP A 30 8.26 9.13 -3.79
C ASP A 30 7.15 8.09 -3.60
N SER A 31 6.61 8.04 -2.37
CA SER A 31 5.45 7.26 -2.05
C SER A 31 4.37 7.88 -2.92
N PRO A 32 3.78 7.15 -3.87
CA PRO A 32 2.72 7.71 -4.69
C PRO A 32 1.74 8.38 -3.73
N THR A 33 1.49 9.66 -3.97
CA THR A 33 0.66 10.50 -3.11
C THR A 33 -0.59 9.70 -2.79
N SER A 34 -0.67 9.18 -1.56
CA SER A 34 -1.70 8.19 -1.19
C SER A 34 -3.11 8.78 -1.32
N THR A 35 -3.22 10.08 -1.58
CA THR A 35 -4.46 10.78 -1.91
C THR A 35 -5.09 10.35 -3.24
N GLU A 36 -4.32 9.85 -4.22
CA GLU A 36 -4.85 9.52 -5.56
C GLU A 36 -5.34 8.08 -5.69
N VAL A 37 -4.84 7.14 -4.88
CA VAL A 37 -5.24 5.73 -4.97
C VAL A 37 -6.64 5.52 -4.38
N PRO A 38 -7.60 4.94 -5.14
CA PRO A 38 -8.96 4.71 -4.65
C PRO A 38 -8.99 3.95 -3.32
N GLY A 39 -9.67 4.53 -2.33
CA GLY A 39 -9.82 3.97 -0.99
C GLY A 39 -8.72 4.30 0.01
N ALA A 40 -7.57 4.83 -0.42
CA ALA A 40 -6.46 5.14 0.48
C ALA A 40 -6.79 6.28 1.46
N SER A 41 -7.25 7.43 0.96
CA SER A 41 -7.65 8.56 1.83
C SER A 41 -8.78 8.21 2.79
N GLN A 42 -9.75 7.40 2.35
CA GLN A 42 -10.93 7.06 3.15
C GLN A 42 -10.64 6.01 4.23
N SER A 43 -9.75 5.06 3.94
CA SER A 43 -9.41 3.98 4.87
C SER A 43 -8.27 4.34 5.82
N GLY A 44 -7.36 5.24 5.42
CA GLY A 44 -6.14 5.52 6.17
C GLY A 44 -5.15 4.35 6.20
N LEU A 45 -5.38 3.30 5.39
CA LEU A 45 -4.50 2.14 5.28
C LEU A 45 -3.25 2.48 4.47
N GLN A 46 -2.19 1.72 4.71
CA GLN A 46 -0.97 1.83 3.90
C GLN A 46 -1.26 1.45 2.45
N VAL A 47 -0.65 2.17 1.53
CA VAL A 47 -0.72 1.90 0.09
C VAL A 47 0.44 0.99 -0.31
N GLN A 48 0.14 -0.06 -1.06
CA GLN A 48 1.14 -0.94 -1.65
C GLN A 48 0.84 -1.14 -3.13
N GLN A 49 1.87 -0.98 -3.97
CA GLN A 49 1.74 -1.28 -5.40
C GLN A 49 1.43 -2.77 -5.61
N LEU A 50 0.54 -3.06 -6.55
CA LEU A 50 0.18 -4.44 -6.93
C LEU A 50 1.40 -5.29 -7.28
N SER A 51 2.41 -4.69 -7.90
CA SER A 51 3.69 -5.34 -8.26
C SER A 51 4.54 -5.75 -7.05
N LYS A 52 4.26 -5.21 -5.86
CA LYS A 52 4.95 -5.54 -4.59
C LYS A 52 4.21 -6.60 -3.78
N LEU A 53 3.00 -6.99 -4.19
CA LEU A 53 2.26 -8.10 -3.59
C LEU A 53 2.73 -9.44 -4.17
N PRO A 54 2.36 -10.58 -3.57
CA PRO A 54 2.59 -11.88 -4.21
C PRO A 54 2.05 -11.89 -5.65
N PRO A 55 2.75 -12.52 -6.61
CA PRO A 55 2.38 -12.48 -8.02
C PRO A 55 0.97 -13.05 -8.30
N GLU A 56 0.46 -13.91 -7.42
CA GLU A 56 -0.91 -14.41 -7.48
C GLU A 56 -1.95 -13.31 -7.31
N ALA A 57 -1.66 -12.23 -6.55
CA ALA A 57 -2.56 -11.10 -6.41
C ALA A 57 -2.75 -10.37 -7.74
N GLY A 58 -1.66 -10.14 -8.48
CA GLY A 58 -1.73 -9.59 -9.84
C GLY A 58 -2.55 -10.46 -10.79
N LYS A 59 -2.37 -11.79 -10.74
CA LYS A 59 -3.17 -12.73 -11.55
C LYS A 59 -4.66 -12.67 -11.18
N THR A 60 -4.99 -12.65 -9.88
CA THR A 60 -6.37 -12.51 -9.42
C THR A 60 -6.97 -11.17 -9.87
N TYR A 61 -6.24 -10.06 -9.74
CA TYR A 61 -6.69 -8.76 -10.21
C TYR A 61 -7.01 -8.75 -11.71
N GLN A 62 -6.18 -9.39 -12.54
CA GLN A 62 -6.46 -9.52 -13.97
C GLN A 62 -7.74 -10.32 -14.26
N LEU A 63 -8.08 -11.32 -13.45
CA LEU A 63 -9.37 -12.02 -13.56
C LEU A 63 -10.54 -11.13 -13.14
N ILE A 64 -10.37 -10.30 -12.11
CA ILE A 64 -11.39 -9.33 -11.68
C ILE A 64 -11.70 -8.36 -12.82
N VAL A 65 -10.67 -7.76 -13.44
CA VAL A 65 -10.82 -6.85 -14.59
C VAL A 65 -11.53 -7.51 -15.76
N LYS A 66 -11.25 -8.80 -16.03
CA LYS A 66 -11.89 -9.57 -17.11
C LYS A 66 -13.30 -10.06 -16.78
N GLY A 67 -13.72 -10.01 -15.52
CA GLY A 67 -14.99 -10.60 -15.06
C GLY A 67 -14.95 -12.13 -14.94
N GLY A 68 -13.78 -12.72 -14.74
CA GLY A 68 -13.56 -14.17 -14.61
C GLY A 68 -13.14 -14.86 -15.92
N PRO A 69 -13.30 -16.20 -16.02
CA PRO A 69 -13.85 -17.10 -15.00
C PRO A 69 -12.97 -17.16 -13.74
N PHE A 70 -13.61 -17.31 -12.58
CA PHE A 70 -12.90 -17.34 -11.29
C PHE A 70 -12.58 -18.78 -10.84
N PRO A 71 -11.41 -19.02 -10.21
CA PRO A 71 -11.00 -20.37 -9.81
C PRO A 71 -11.85 -20.98 -8.69
N TYR A 72 -12.48 -20.15 -7.84
CA TYR A 72 -13.32 -20.62 -6.75
C TYR A 72 -14.77 -20.16 -6.95
N PRO A 73 -15.55 -20.84 -7.81
CA PRO A 73 -16.94 -20.46 -8.10
C PRO A 73 -17.80 -20.50 -6.83
N GLY A 74 -18.70 -19.53 -6.70
CA GLY A 74 -19.56 -19.35 -5.53
C GLY A 74 -18.85 -18.76 -4.30
N LYS A 75 -17.53 -18.53 -4.36
CA LYS A 75 -16.75 -17.79 -3.36
C LYS A 75 -16.16 -16.52 -3.95
N ASP A 76 -15.46 -16.62 -5.07
CA ASP A 76 -14.91 -15.44 -5.72
C ASP A 76 -16.05 -14.58 -6.30
N GLY A 77 -16.05 -13.30 -5.95
CA GLY A 77 -17.12 -12.36 -6.25
C GLY A 77 -18.29 -12.39 -5.25
N SER A 78 -18.21 -13.15 -4.15
CA SER A 78 -19.21 -13.04 -3.08
C SER A 78 -19.06 -11.71 -2.33
N THR A 79 -20.13 -11.30 -1.66
CA THR A 79 -20.12 -10.09 -0.84
C THR A 79 -19.20 -10.26 0.36
N PHE A 80 -18.23 -9.36 0.51
CA PHE A 80 -17.48 -9.21 1.76
C PHE A 80 -18.27 -8.34 2.73
N GLY A 81 -18.54 -8.87 3.92
CA GLY A 81 -19.44 -8.23 4.88
C GLY A 81 -18.82 -7.08 5.66
N ASN A 82 -17.49 -7.00 5.74
CA ASN A 82 -16.76 -6.03 6.57
C ASN A 82 -17.35 -5.93 8.00
N ARG A 83 -17.53 -7.06 8.70
CA ARG A 83 -18.24 -7.10 9.99
C ARG A 83 -17.37 -6.57 11.13
N GLU A 84 -16.07 -6.83 11.02
CA GLU A 84 -15.01 -6.43 11.94
C GLU A 84 -14.67 -4.95 11.75
N GLY A 85 -14.99 -4.37 10.59
CA GLY A 85 -14.88 -2.94 10.33
C GLY A 85 -13.48 -2.47 9.94
N GLU A 86 -12.62 -3.37 9.47
CA GLU A 86 -11.25 -3.06 9.02
C GLU A 86 -11.23 -2.16 7.77
N LEU A 87 -12.28 -2.21 6.95
CA LEU A 87 -12.47 -1.30 5.83
C LEU A 87 -13.49 -0.19 6.19
N PRO A 88 -13.51 0.93 5.46
CA PRO A 88 -14.53 1.95 5.68
C PRO A 88 -15.96 1.40 5.66
N LYS A 89 -16.82 1.93 6.53
CA LYS A 89 -18.22 1.50 6.61
C LYS A 89 -18.98 1.88 5.34
N GLN A 90 -19.55 0.89 4.67
CA GLN A 90 -20.33 1.04 3.45
C GLN A 90 -21.64 0.22 3.50
N LYS A 91 -22.52 0.44 2.52
CA LYS A 91 -23.76 -0.34 2.38
C LYS A 91 -23.47 -1.83 2.11
N SER A 92 -24.40 -2.70 2.51
CA SER A 92 -24.30 -4.14 2.20
C SER A 92 -24.15 -4.36 0.69
N GLY A 93 -23.28 -5.28 0.30
CA GLY A 93 -22.97 -5.58 -1.10
C GLY A 93 -21.94 -4.66 -1.75
N TYR A 94 -21.45 -3.63 -1.05
CA TYR A 94 -20.43 -2.71 -1.57
C TYR A 94 -19.11 -3.40 -1.88
N TYR A 95 -18.66 -4.26 -0.95
CA TYR A 95 -17.40 -4.97 -1.08
C TYR A 95 -17.60 -6.37 -1.64
N LYS A 96 -16.69 -6.79 -2.53
CA LYS A 96 -16.60 -8.15 -3.08
C LYS A 96 -15.25 -8.75 -2.75
N GLU A 97 -15.21 -10.04 -2.45
CA GLU A 97 -13.97 -10.76 -2.14
C GLU A 97 -13.56 -11.74 -3.24
N TYR A 98 -12.25 -11.90 -3.41
CA TYR A 98 -11.64 -12.79 -4.39
C TYR A 98 -10.44 -13.49 -3.78
N THR A 99 -10.35 -14.80 -4.04
CA THR A 99 -9.25 -15.62 -3.54
C THR A 99 -7.95 -15.27 -4.26
N VAL A 100 -6.88 -15.06 -3.49
CA VAL A 100 -5.51 -15.01 -4.00
C VAL A 100 -4.87 -16.36 -3.68
N PRO A 101 -4.62 -17.23 -4.68
CA PRO A 101 -4.03 -18.54 -4.42
C PRO A 101 -2.72 -18.46 -3.63
N THR A 102 -2.55 -19.38 -2.68
CA THR A 102 -1.27 -19.56 -1.98
C THR A 102 -0.58 -20.78 -2.58
N PRO A 103 0.60 -20.64 -3.22
CA PRO A 103 1.31 -21.76 -3.82
C PRO A 103 1.52 -22.91 -2.83
N GLY A 104 1.20 -24.13 -3.26
CA GLY A 104 1.31 -25.33 -2.44
C GLY A 104 0.20 -25.53 -1.39
N SER A 105 -0.72 -24.57 -1.23
CA SER A 105 -1.89 -24.80 -0.37
C SER A 105 -2.85 -25.83 -0.99
N LYS A 106 -3.47 -26.64 -0.13
CA LYS A 106 -4.54 -27.59 -0.49
C LYS A 106 -5.93 -26.95 -0.45
N ASP A 107 -6.04 -25.76 0.11
CA ASP A 107 -7.27 -25.00 0.26
C ASP A 107 -7.16 -23.59 -0.38
N ARG A 108 -8.13 -22.72 -0.11
CA ARG A 108 -8.14 -21.33 -0.60
C ARG A 108 -7.04 -20.45 0.00
N GLY A 109 -6.37 -20.89 1.05
CA GLY A 109 -5.43 -20.10 1.83
C GLY A 109 -6.08 -18.89 2.51
N ALA A 110 -5.24 -18.04 3.11
CA ALA A 110 -5.65 -16.84 3.84
C ALA A 110 -5.75 -15.58 2.97
N ARG A 111 -5.09 -15.56 1.80
CA ARG A 111 -4.89 -14.34 1.02
C ARG A 111 -6.11 -13.97 0.18
N ARG A 112 -6.48 -12.69 0.15
CA ARG A 112 -7.63 -12.20 -0.62
C ARG A 112 -7.35 -10.83 -1.23
N LEU A 113 -8.02 -10.57 -2.35
CA LEU A 113 -8.33 -9.20 -2.77
C LEU A 113 -9.77 -8.90 -2.39
N VAL A 114 -10.02 -7.68 -1.93
CA VAL A 114 -11.36 -7.14 -1.69
C VAL A 114 -11.53 -5.90 -2.55
N THR A 115 -12.56 -5.84 -3.38
CA THR A 115 -12.85 -4.66 -4.20
C THR A 115 -14.05 -3.89 -3.67
N GLY A 116 -13.98 -2.56 -3.71
CA GLY A 116 -15.14 -1.69 -3.51
C GLY A 116 -15.86 -1.37 -4.82
N SER A 117 -16.97 -0.64 -4.72
CA SER A 117 -17.76 -0.21 -5.89
C SER A 117 -17.21 1.05 -6.57
N GLN A 118 -16.18 1.69 -6.01
CA GLN A 118 -15.52 2.88 -6.55
C GLN A 118 -14.06 2.57 -6.90
N GLU A 119 -13.84 1.39 -7.49
CA GLU A 119 -12.53 0.94 -7.98
C GLU A 119 -11.47 0.73 -6.89
N GLU A 120 -11.83 0.79 -5.61
CA GLU A 120 -10.91 0.49 -4.53
C GLU A 120 -10.52 -0.98 -4.56
N VAL A 121 -9.25 -1.26 -4.35
CA VAL A 121 -8.74 -2.63 -4.21
C VAL A 121 -7.96 -2.69 -2.91
N TYR A 122 -8.28 -3.68 -2.09
CA TYR A 122 -7.60 -3.96 -0.83
C TYR A 122 -7.02 -5.36 -0.89
N TYR A 123 -5.89 -5.57 -0.24
CA TYR A 123 -5.28 -6.88 -0.09
C TYR A 123 -5.16 -7.25 1.39
N THR A 124 -5.52 -8.48 1.72
CA THR A 124 -5.21 -9.11 3.01
C THR A 124 -4.36 -10.35 2.76
N GLY A 125 -3.30 -10.49 3.55
CA GLY A 125 -2.44 -11.67 3.56
C GLY A 125 -2.81 -12.72 4.61
N ASP A 126 -3.72 -12.35 5.51
CA ASP A 126 -3.92 -12.94 6.84
C ASP A 126 -5.42 -13.18 7.13
N HIS A 127 -6.21 -13.41 6.09
CA HIS A 127 -7.63 -13.75 6.22
C HIS A 127 -8.45 -12.67 6.94
N TYR A 128 -8.33 -11.44 6.43
CA TYR A 128 -9.06 -10.23 6.83
C TYR A 128 -8.67 -9.64 8.19
N GLU A 129 -7.58 -10.11 8.83
CA GLU A 129 -7.05 -9.53 10.07
C GLU A 129 -6.39 -8.16 9.83
N SER A 130 -5.77 -7.95 8.66
CA SER A 130 -5.23 -6.65 8.27
C SER A 130 -5.33 -6.42 6.76
N PHE A 131 -5.27 -5.15 6.37
CA PHE A 131 -5.38 -4.74 4.98
C PHE A 131 -4.35 -3.69 4.59
N VAL A 132 -4.00 -3.71 3.31
CA VAL A 132 -3.39 -2.58 2.59
C VAL A 132 -4.30 -2.15 1.45
N VAL A 133 -4.25 -0.88 1.09
CA VAL A 133 -4.82 -0.40 -0.19
C VAL A 133 -3.85 -0.78 -1.29
N VAL A 134 -4.38 -1.30 -2.39
CA VAL A 134 -3.60 -1.74 -3.54
C VAL A 134 -3.61 -0.66 -4.59
N ASP A 135 -2.44 -0.13 -4.91
CA ASP A 135 -2.25 0.72 -6.08
C ASP A 135 -2.10 -0.16 -7.32
N THR A 136 -3.08 -0.09 -8.21
CA THR A 136 -3.16 -0.87 -9.44
C THR A 136 -2.63 -0.12 -10.67
N THR A 137 -2.09 1.09 -10.50
CA THR A 137 -1.66 1.97 -11.61
C THR A 137 -0.23 1.75 -12.10
N GLY A 138 0.45 0.71 -11.61
CA GLY A 138 1.86 0.40 -11.92
C GLY A 138 2.09 -0.49 -13.14
#